data_AF-I0WBR1-F1
#
_entry.id   AF-I0WBR1-F1
#
_cell.length_a   1.000
_cell.length_b   1.000
_cell.length_c   1.000
_cell.angle_alpha   90.00
_cell.angle_beta   90.00
_cell.angle_gamma   90.00
#
_symmetry.space_group_name_H-M   'P 1'
#
loop_
_entity.id
_entity.type
_entity.pdbx_description
1 polymer ?
#
loop_
_entity_poly.entity_id
_entity_poly.type
_entity_poly.pdbx_seq_one_letter_code
_entity_poly.pdbx_strand_id
1 'polypeptide(L)'
;MKLKIFVLLLLITFQGYSQISVSARHIGKSSKFEKGVLEKFKNTETIFLLSGIYDKSEYDKILKTSWNVTPYKIVDSENFDIEDYISDKYSIAQLGVSKRTRRFKGKGMYTITSLFTYVDIKIYDSEEIFKKLNKLSPKKRAKNKYEIINYNSSNIARFYIYPKDDFISTSLLEEMNTIRNSLYKDDVFFNYKLGFLQNYFQKINSLLKKEQIYWMYEDDFLPELKKLVNEKLYIPSYMAIKYNGWTSQDGEVDDENIEKIFKKYNYKYEVISDEELNNKILNNEELYYLRYVRMNAERFLQVVNSKTGEIIYRNYITGMSYNIKSKDIKELNDKIKKASK
;
A
#
# COMPACT_ATOMS: atom_id res chain seq x y z
N MET A 1 -0.64 -48.89 -8.85
CA MET A 1 -1.31 -47.96 -7.91
C MET A 1 -0.38 -46.85 -7.39
N LYS A 2 0.53 -46.29 -8.21
CA LYS A 2 1.60 -45.36 -7.76
C LYS A 2 1.88 -44.20 -8.72
N LEU A 3 0.90 -43.75 -9.50
CA LEU A 3 1.10 -42.62 -10.43
C LEU A 3 -0.02 -41.55 -10.40
N LYS A 4 -1.03 -41.72 -9.53
CA LYS A 4 -2.15 -40.77 -9.42
C LYS A 4 -2.07 -39.83 -8.21
N ILE A 5 -1.07 -39.97 -7.33
CA ILE A 5 -0.88 -39.09 -6.15
C ILE A 5 0.07 -37.93 -6.46
N PHE A 6 0.86 -38.00 -7.53
CA PHE A 6 1.88 -36.98 -7.82
C PHE A 6 1.35 -35.74 -8.60
N VAL A 7 0.17 -35.84 -9.21
CA VAL A 7 -0.44 -34.70 -9.95
C VAL A 7 -1.31 -33.82 -9.04
N LEU A 8 -1.66 -34.27 -7.83
CA LEU A 8 -2.44 -33.47 -6.88
C LEU A 8 -1.59 -32.46 -6.08
N LEU A 9 -0.26 -32.51 -6.20
CA LEU A 9 0.68 -31.59 -5.55
C LEU A 9 1.09 -30.39 -6.42
N LEU A 10 0.53 -30.26 -7.63
CA LEU A 10 0.82 -29.18 -8.59
C LEU A 10 -0.22 -28.06 -8.62
N LEU A 11 -1.15 -28.03 -7.66
CA LEU A 11 -1.95 -26.86 -7.34
C LEU A 11 -1.39 -26.16 -6.10
N ILE A 12 -0.09 -25.84 -6.14
CA ILE A 12 0.46 -24.80 -5.26
C ILE A 12 -0.13 -23.50 -5.79
N THR A 13 -1.24 -23.08 -5.19
CA THR A 13 -1.69 -21.70 -5.30
C THR A 13 -0.59 -20.86 -4.68
N PHE A 14 0.31 -20.35 -5.52
CA PHE A 14 1.20 -19.25 -5.20
C PHE A 14 0.31 -18.05 -4.91
N GLN A 15 -0.17 -17.97 -3.68
CA GLN A 15 -0.88 -16.80 -3.22
C GLN A 15 0.11 -15.74 -2.84
N GLY A 16 -0.32 -14.54 -3.15
CA GLY A 16 -0.20 -13.45 -2.19
C GLY A 16 0.83 -12.47 -2.57
N TYR A 17 1.37 -11.59 -1.75
CA TYR A 17 1.22 -10.96 -0.44
C TYR A 17 2.13 -9.71 -0.62
N SER A 18 1.88 -8.57 -0.01
CA SER A 18 2.69 -7.34 -0.16
C SER A 18 2.04 -6.24 0.66
N GLN A 19 2.67 -5.10 0.92
CA GLN A 19 2.03 -3.84 1.36
C GLN A 19 0.67 -3.46 0.69
N ILE A 20 0.27 -4.12 -0.40
CA ILE A 20 -1.08 -4.15 -0.97
C ILE A 20 -1.89 -5.27 -0.32
N SER A 21 -3.14 -5.00 0.05
CA SER A 21 -4.13 -6.02 0.37
C SER A 21 -5.32 -5.90 -0.58
N VAL A 22 -5.76 -7.04 -1.12
CA VAL A 22 -7.04 -7.20 -1.82
C VAL A 22 -7.82 -8.24 -1.03
N SER A 23 -8.70 -7.79 -0.14
CA SER A 23 -9.50 -8.65 0.75
C SER A 23 -10.54 -7.83 1.52
N ALA A 24 -11.52 -8.50 2.15
CA ALA A 24 -12.56 -7.83 2.94
C ALA A 24 -12.05 -7.24 4.28
N ARG A 25 -10.83 -7.57 4.71
CA ARG A 25 -10.22 -7.08 5.96
C ARG A 25 -8.77 -6.72 5.72
N HIS A 26 -8.35 -5.53 6.11
CA HIS A 26 -6.96 -5.07 5.98
C HIS A 26 -6.15 -5.09 7.28
N ILE A 27 -6.70 -5.67 8.35
CA ILE A 27 -6.01 -5.80 9.65
C ILE A 27 -6.14 -7.25 10.13
N GLY A 28 -5.06 -7.80 10.70
CA GLY A 28 -5.05 -9.11 11.33
C GLY A 28 -4.78 -10.24 10.34
N LYS A 29 -5.83 -10.89 9.83
CA LYS A 29 -5.72 -11.95 8.83
C LYS A 29 -6.57 -11.61 7.62
N SER A 30 -6.16 -12.10 6.45
CA SER A 30 -6.97 -12.00 5.24
C SER A 30 -8.33 -12.66 5.44
N SER A 31 -9.31 -12.19 4.67
CA SER A 31 -10.65 -12.77 4.66
C SER A 31 -11.20 -12.73 3.24
N LYS A 32 -12.01 -13.75 2.91
CA LYS A 32 -12.71 -13.77 1.64
C LYS A 32 -13.74 -12.65 1.58
N PHE A 33 -13.98 -12.14 0.39
CA PHE A 33 -15.12 -11.26 0.14
C PHE A 33 -16.42 -12.01 0.42
N GLU A 34 -17.39 -11.31 1.01
CA GLU A 34 -18.74 -11.81 1.08
C GLU A 34 -19.29 -12.01 -0.34
N LYS A 35 -20.22 -12.95 -0.48
CA LYS A 35 -20.78 -13.31 -1.79
C LYS A 35 -21.40 -12.06 -2.43
N GLY A 36 -21.00 -11.76 -3.68
CA GLY A 36 -21.52 -10.64 -4.45
C GLY A 36 -20.82 -9.29 -4.23
N VAL A 37 -19.96 -9.14 -3.23
CA VAL A 37 -19.25 -7.86 -2.98
C VAL A 37 -18.35 -7.46 -4.16
N LEU A 38 -17.56 -8.39 -4.69
CA LEU A 38 -16.70 -8.10 -5.85
C LEU A 38 -17.51 -7.82 -7.11
N GLU A 39 -18.61 -8.55 -7.32
CA GLU A 39 -19.50 -8.29 -8.45
C GLU A 39 -20.19 -6.92 -8.34
N LYS A 40 -20.63 -6.54 -7.14
CA LYS A 40 -21.13 -5.19 -6.89
C LYS A 40 -20.05 -4.16 -7.22
N PHE A 41 -18.82 -4.33 -6.72
CA PHE A 41 -17.70 -3.44 -7.00
C PHE A 41 -17.41 -3.28 -8.51
N LYS A 42 -17.33 -4.38 -9.27
CA LYS A 42 -17.05 -4.34 -10.72
C LYS A 42 -18.14 -3.60 -11.53
N ASN A 43 -19.35 -3.48 -10.99
CA ASN A 43 -20.46 -2.74 -11.59
C ASN A 43 -20.52 -1.26 -11.15
N THR A 44 -19.52 -0.76 -10.42
CA THR A 44 -19.43 0.65 -10.02
C THR A 44 -18.55 1.49 -10.95
N GLU A 45 -18.71 2.81 -10.88
CA GLU A 45 -17.68 3.77 -11.28
C GLU A 45 -16.78 4.09 -10.07
N THR A 46 -15.45 3.93 -10.22
CA THR A 46 -14.49 4.24 -9.16
C THR A 46 -14.17 5.73 -9.14
N ILE A 47 -14.43 6.36 -7.99
CA ILE A 47 -14.04 7.73 -7.69
C ILE A 47 -12.62 7.70 -7.12
N PHE A 48 -11.68 8.26 -7.87
CA PHE A 48 -10.31 8.48 -7.38
C PHE A 48 -10.23 9.84 -6.70
N LEU A 49 -10.00 9.81 -5.39
CA LEU A 49 -9.74 10.94 -4.52
C LEU A 49 -8.27 10.88 -4.09
N LEU A 50 -7.40 11.47 -4.90
CA LEU A 50 -5.94 11.44 -4.74
C LEU A 50 -5.41 12.83 -4.32
N SER A 51 -4.14 12.91 -3.94
CA SER A 51 -3.54 14.18 -3.49
C SER A 51 -3.45 15.21 -4.60
N GLY A 52 -3.66 16.49 -4.29
CA GLY A 52 -3.54 17.61 -5.23
C GLY A 52 -2.09 18.02 -5.56
N ILE A 53 -1.09 17.26 -5.13
CA ILE A 53 0.32 17.51 -5.49
C ILE A 53 0.64 17.20 -6.97
N TYR A 54 -0.26 16.50 -7.66
CA TYR A 54 -0.22 16.23 -9.09
C TYR A 54 -1.52 16.67 -9.74
N ASP A 55 -1.44 17.07 -11.01
CA ASP A 55 -2.62 17.46 -11.76
C ASP A 55 -3.50 16.25 -12.06
N LYS A 56 -4.83 16.46 -12.17
CA LYS A 56 -5.76 15.40 -12.61
C LYS A 56 -5.34 14.74 -13.91
N SER A 57 -4.77 15.52 -14.84
CA SER A 57 -4.31 15.01 -16.14
C SER A 57 -3.16 14.01 -16.01
N GLU A 58 -2.32 14.14 -14.98
CA GLU A 58 -1.22 13.23 -14.70
C GLU A 58 -1.72 11.93 -14.07
N TYR A 59 -2.64 12.02 -13.11
CA TYR A 59 -3.33 10.84 -12.58
C TYR A 59 -4.10 10.09 -13.67
N ASP A 60 -4.78 10.81 -14.57
CA ASP A 60 -5.52 10.20 -15.67
C ASP A 60 -4.59 9.43 -16.61
N LYS A 61 -3.41 9.96 -16.93
CA LYS A 61 -2.40 9.25 -17.75
C LYS A 61 -2.02 7.89 -17.14
N ILE A 62 -1.74 7.83 -15.85
CA ILE A 62 -1.35 6.57 -15.19
C ILE A 62 -2.55 5.64 -15.00
N LEU A 63 -3.76 6.16 -14.73
CA LEU A 63 -4.96 5.34 -14.52
C LEU A 63 -5.42 4.68 -15.82
N LYS A 64 -5.31 5.36 -16.97
CA LYS A 64 -5.60 4.77 -18.29
C LYS A 64 -4.85 3.48 -18.58
N THR A 65 -3.62 3.36 -18.07
CA THR A 65 -2.76 2.18 -18.31
C THR A 65 -2.77 1.18 -17.15
N SER A 66 -3.19 1.61 -15.95
CA SER A 66 -3.14 0.80 -14.73
C SER A 66 -4.48 0.32 -14.20
N TRP A 67 -5.60 0.93 -14.62
CA TRP A 67 -6.92 0.69 -14.07
C TRP A 67 -7.97 0.47 -15.16
N ASN A 68 -8.58 -0.72 -15.18
CA ASN A 68 -9.63 -1.08 -16.13
C ASN A 68 -10.54 -2.21 -15.60
N VAL A 69 -10.62 -2.38 -14.28
CA VAL A 69 -11.58 -3.27 -13.64
C VAL A 69 -12.97 -2.62 -13.50
N THR A 70 -13.01 -1.28 -13.48
CA THR A 70 -14.22 -0.44 -13.45
C THR A 70 -13.99 0.81 -14.31
N PRO A 71 -15.06 1.47 -14.82
CA PRO A 71 -14.96 2.87 -15.23
C PRO A 71 -14.53 3.74 -14.04
N TYR A 72 -13.93 4.90 -14.30
CA TYR A 72 -13.46 5.77 -13.23
C TYR A 72 -13.59 7.25 -13.55
N LYS A 73 -13.59 8.07 -12.50
CA LYS A 73 -13.37 9.52 -12.58
C LYS A 73 -12.50 10.01 -11.43
N ILE A 74 -11.81 11.12 -11.65
CA ILE A 74 -10.92 11.75 -10.68
C ILE A 74 -11.60 13.01 -10.16
N VAL A 75 -11.70 13.13 -8.84
CA VAL A 75 -12.39 14.24 -8.16
C VAL A 75 -11.40 14.93 -7.23
N ASP A 76 -11.40 16.27 -7.20
CA ASP A 76 -10.58 17.02 -6.25
C ASP A 76 -11.12 16.87 -4.84
N SER A 77 -10.23 16.79 -3.87
CA SER A 77 -10.59 16.77 -2.45
C SER A 77 -11.43 17.96 -2.01
N GLU A 78 -11.19 19.14 -2.59
CA GLU A 78 -11.94 20.37 -2.29
C GLU A 78 -13.39 20.34 -2.83
N ASN A 79 -13.66 19.51 -3.84
CA ASN A 79 -14.95 19.39 -4.50
C ASN A 79 -15.68 18.07 -4.14
N PHE A 80 -15.17 17.34 -3.16
CA PHE A 80 -15.71 16.03 -2.80
C PHE A 80 -16.58 16.10 -1.54
N ASP A 81 -17.88 15.77 -1.69
CA ASP A 81 -18.73 15.37 -0.57
C ASP A 81 -19.09 13.89 -0.71
N ILE A 82 -18.82 13.11 0.34
CA ILE A 82 -19.17 11.69 0.38
C ILE A 82 -20.68 11.46 0.15
N GLU A 83 -21.56 12.38 0.54
CA GLU A 83 -23.02 12.23 0.33
C GLU A 83 -23.40 12.11 -1.14
N ASP A 84 -22.67 12.76 -2.04
CA ASP A 84 -22.91 12.67 -3.49
C ASP A 84 -22.54 11.29 -4.05
N TYR A 85 -21.75 10.52 -3.29
CA TYR A 85 -21.18 9.24 -3.71
C TYR A 85 -21.64 8.04 -2.87
N ILE A 86 -22.49 8.23 -1.84
CA ILE A 86 -23.12 7.11 -1.12
C ILE A 86 -24.25 6.55 -2.00
N SER A 87 -23.89 5.65 -2.91
CA SER A 87 -24.84 4.90 -3.72
C SER A 87 -24.22 3.59 -4.18
N ASP A 88 -25.06 2.70 -4.70
CA ASP A 88 -24.63 1.44 -5.29
C ASP A 88 -23.91 1.60 -6.64
N LYS A 89 -23.83 2.84 -7.17
CA LYS A 89 -23.17 3.17 -8.43
C LYS A 89 -21.67 3.43 -8.29
N TYR A 90 -21.18 3.68 -7.08
CA TYR A 90 -19.82 4.18 -6.88
C TYR A 90 -18.99 3.28 -5.97
N SER A 91 -17.71 3.17 -6.31
CA SER A 91 -16.66 2.78 -5.38
C SER A 91 -15.73 3.97 -5.17
N ILE A 92 -15.02 4.02 -4.04
CA ILE A 92 -14.16 5.16 -3.71
C ILE A 92 -12.75 4.66 -3.41
N ALA A 93 -11.79 5.16 -4.18
CA ALA A 93 -10.36 4.99 -3.97
C ALA A 93 -9.80 6.30 -3.38
N GLN A 94 -9.48 6.31 -2.08
CA GLN A 94 -9.14 7.54 -1.37
C GLN A 94 -7.94 7.40 -0.44
N LEU A 95 -7.24 8.51 -0.24
CA LEU A 95 -6.26 8.65 0.82
C LEU A 95 -6.94 8.58 2.20
N GLY A 96 -6.29 7.88 3.12
CA GLY A 96 -6.79 7.61 4.46
C GLY A 96 -5.70 7.70 5.51
N VAL A 97 -6.10 8.15 6.69
CA VAL A 97 -5.24 8.21 7.87
C VAL A 97 -6.00 7.72 9.09
N SER A 98 -5.32 6.99 9.97
CA SER A 98 -5.84 6.62 11.28
C SER A 98 -4.77 6.71 12.36
N LYS A 99 -5.13 7.29 13.51
CA LYS A 99 -4.34 7.22 14.74
C LYS A 99 -4.76 6.01 15.57
N ARG A 100 -3.80 5.29 16.13
CA ARG A 100 -4.05 4.23 17.11
C ARG A 100 -3.24 4.48 18.36
N THR A 101 -3.93 4.67 19.47
CA THR A 101 -3.30 4.90 20.77
C THR A 101 -3.42 3.65 21.62
N ARG A 102 -2.28 3.09 22.05
CA ARG A 102 -2.20 1.97 22.98
C ARG A 102 -1.63 2.46 24.31
N ARG A 103 -2.36 2.17 25.40
CA ARG A 103 -1.91 2.45 26.77
C ARG A 103 -1.31 1.18 27.35
N PHE A 104 -0.07 1.26 27.80
CA PHE A 104 0.62 0.15 28.44
C PHE A 104 0.68 0.41 29.96
N LYS A 105 0.33 -0.62 30.75
CA LYS A 105 0.49 -0.60 32.21
C LYS A 105 1.76 -1.38 32.55
N GLY A 106 2.81 -0.68 32.95
CA GLY A 106 4.09 -1.24 33.41
C GLY A 106 4.61 -0.50 34.66
N LYS A 107 5.95 -0.37 34.83
CA LYS A 107 6.60 0.45 35.88
C LYS A 107 6.42 1.98 35.65
N GLY A 108 5.23 2.38 35.21
CA GLY A 108 4.86 3.67 34.65
C GLY A 108 3.77 3.46 33.60
N MET A 109 2.77 4.35 33.57
CA MET A 109 1.78 4.37 32.49
C MET A 109 2.39 5.13 31.31
N TYR A 110 2.63 4.44 30.20
CA TYR A 110 3.08 5.08 28.97
C TYR A 110 2.11 4.80 27.83
N THR A 111 2.00 5.77 26.93
CA THR A 111 1.07 5.74 25.82
C THR A 111 1.87 5.78 24.52
N ILE A 112 1.61 4.84 23.62
CA ILE A 112 2.16 4.84 22.26
C ILE A 112 1.04 5.17 21.30
N THR A 113 1.22 6.23 20.52
CA THR A 113 0.33 6.57 19.41
C THR A 113 1.04 6.24 18.10
N SER A 114 0.36 5.46 17.26
CA SER A 114 0.83 5.06 15.93
C SER A 114 -0.03 5.71 14.86
N LEU A 115 0.61 6.22 13.81
CA LEU A 115 -0.06 6.79 12.64
C LEU A 115 -0.06 5.76 11.52
N PHE A 116 -1.20 5.56 10.88
CA PHE A 116 -1.30 4.71 9.69
C PHE A 116 -1.84 5.52 8.52
N THR A 117 -1.10 5.55 7.42
CA THR A 117 -1.46 6.23 6.18
C THR A 117 -1.57 5.21 5.05
N TYR A 118 -2.62 5.32 4.24
CA TYR A 118 -2.95 4.36 3.20
C TYR A 118 -3.79 4.97 2.09
N VAL A 119 -3.86 4.28 0.95
CA VAL A 119 -4.97 4.41 0.00
C VAL A 119 -5.91 3.24 0.21
N ASP A 120 -7.20 3.53 0.37
CA ASP A 120 -8.28 2.56 0.53
C ASP A 120 -9.20 2.57 -0.68
N ILE A 121 -9.66 1.39 -1.11
CA ILE A 121 -10.72 1.21 -2.10
C ILE A 121 -11.90 0.52 -1.41
N LYS A 122 -13.09 1.15 -1.46
CA LYS A 122 -14.30 0.69 -0.77
C LYS A 122 -15.55 0.83 -1.63
N ILE A 123 -16.57 0.05 -1.28
CA ILE A 123 -17.96 0.29 -1.66
C ILE A 123 -18.80 0.51 -0.40
N TYR A 124 -19.98 1.12 -0.56
CA TYR A 124 -20.86 1.48 0.54
C TYR A 124 -22.21 0.78 0.41
N ASP A 125 -22.78 0.38 1.54
CA ASP A 125 -24.16 -0.09 1.63
C ASP A 125 -25.06 1.12 1.81
N SER A 126 -25.45 1.71 0.68
CA SER A 126 -26.21 2.96 0.66
C SER A 126 -27.56 2.82 1.36
N GLU A 127 -28.26 1.70 1.17
CA GLU A 127 -29.55 1.43 1.82
C GLU A 127 -29.43 1.43 3.34
N GLU A 128 -28.48 0.68 3.90
CA GLU A 128 -28.31 0.59 5.35
C GLU A 128 -27.78 1.90 5.95
N ILE A 129 -26.93 2.63 5.23
CA ILE A 129 -26.46 3.97 5.63
C ILE A 129 -27.65 4.93 5.74
N PHE A 130 -28.45 5.08 4.67
CA PHE A 130 -29.58 6.01 4.68
C PHE A 130 -30.63 5.61 5.71
N LYS A 131 -30.93 4.32 5.85
CA LYS A 131 -31.82 3.78 6.89
C LYS A 131 -31.35 4.13 8.30
N LYS A 132 -30.05 4.06 8.60
CA LYS A 132 -29.49 4.45 9.90
C LYS A 132 -29.51 5.96 10.12
N LEU A 133 -29.12 6.75 9.12
CA LEU A 133 -29.07 8.21 9.22
C LEU A 133 -30.47 8.84 9.33
N ASN A 134 -31.47 8.28 8.65
CA ASN A 134 -32.85 8.79 8.66
C ASN A 134 -33.56 8.57 10.00
N LYS A 135 -33.13 7.59 10.81
CA LYS A 135 -33.63 7.35 12.17
C LYS A 135 -33.09 8.33 13.21
N LEU A 136 -32.10 9.16 12.85
CA LEU A 136 -31.44 10.09 13.77
C LEU A 136 -31.95 11.52 13.59
N SER A 137 -32.07 12.24 14.71
CA SER A 137 -32.28 13.70 14.69
C SER A 137 -31.08 14.41 14.04
N PRO A 138 -31.25 15.63 13.49
CA PRO A 138 -30.17 16.34 12.78
C PRO A 138 -28.85 16.43 13.56
N LYS A 139 -28.92 16.77 14.86
CA LYS A 139 -27.73 16.84 15.74
C LYS A 139 -27.04 15.48 15.91
N LYS A 140 -27.80 14.39 16.06
CA LYS A 140 -27.24 13.03 16.16
C LYS A 140 -26.71 12.55 14.82
N ARG A 141 -27.36 12.90 13.71
CA ARG A 141 -26.91 12.57 12.36
C ARG A 141 -25.54 13.19 12.09
N ALA A 142 -25.38 14.49 12.31
CA ALA A 142 -24.09 15.18 12.13
C ALA A 142 -22.96 14.54 12.95
N LYS A 143 -23.24 14.17 14.21
CA LYS A 143 -22.25 13.54 15.10
C LYS A 143 -21.83 12.13 14.65
N ASN A 144 -22.77 11.30 14.20
CA ASN A 144 -22.54 9.88 13.93
C ASN A 144 -22.34 9.55 12.44
N LYS A 145 -22.49 10.52 11.53
CA LYS A 145 -22.46 10.33 10.06
C LYS A 145 -21.24 9.54 9.60
N TYR A 146 -20.05 10.00 9.94
CA TYR A 146 -18.79 9.36 9.53
C TYR A 146 -18.66 7.93 10.05
N GLU A 147 -19.05 7.69 11.30
CA GLU A 147 -19.01 6.36 11.91
C GLU A 147 -19.96 5.40 11.19
N ILE A 148 -21.20 5.83 10.95
CA ILE A 148 -22.21 5.04 10.24
C ILE A 148 -21.73 4.71 8.81
N ILE A 149 -21.23 5.69 8.07
CA ILE A 149 -20.71 5.47 6.71
C ILE A 149 -19.59 4.42 6.72
N ASN A 150 -18.64 4.52 7.64
CA ASN A 150 -17.51 3.58 7.70
C ASN A 150 -17.92 2.17 8.11
N TYR A 151 -18.84 2.01 9.07
CA TYR A 151 -19.30 0.68 9.49
C TYR A 151 -20.15 -0.04 8.44
N ASN A 152 -20.77 0.70 7.53
CA ASN A 152 -21.59 0.15 6.45
C ASN A 152 -20.85 0.29 5.10
N SER A 153 -19.54 0.02 5.13
CA SER A 153 -18.70 -0.07 3.94
C SER A 153 -18.07 -1.45 3.83
N SER A 154 -17.81 -1.89 2.60
CA SER A 154 -17.04 -3.10 2.33
C SER A 154 -15.67 -2.71 1.76
N ASN A 155 -14.62 -3.23 2.37
CA ASN A 155 -13.27 -3.05 1.87
C ASN A 155 -13.04 -3.88 0.60
N ILE A 156 -12.37 -3.29 -0.38
CA ILE A 156 -11.98 -3.94 -1.63
C ILE A 156 -10.47 -4.13 -1.67
N ALA A 157 -9.74 -3.03 -1.53
CA ALA A 157 -8.28 -3.05 -1.53
C ALA A 157 -7.70 -1.94 -0.65
N ARG A 158 -6.44 -2.13 -0.22
CA ARG A 158 -5.65 -1.13 0.51
C ARG A 158 -4.20 -1.24 0.10
N PHE A 159 -3.47 -0.14 0.09
CA PHE A 159 -2.02 -0.18 0.24
C PHE A 159 -1.54 0.91 1.18
N TYR A 160 -0.48 0.63 1.95
CA TYR A 160 0.13 1.67 2.78
C TYR A 160 0.84 2.72 1.94
N ILE A 161 1.04 3.91 2.48
CA ILE A 161 1.90 4.94 1.89
C ILE A 161 2.86 5.37 2.98
N TYR A 162 4.14 5.50 2.66
CA TYR A 162 5.23 5.67 3.62
C TYR A 162 5.37 7.15 3.96
N PRO A 163 4.90 7.61 5.15
CA PRO A 163 5.01 9.02 5.52
C PRO A 163 6.46 9.40 5.83
N LYS A 164 6.85 10.60 5.38
CA LYS A 164 8.05 11.31 5.82
C LYS A 164 7.95 11.58 7.32
N ASP A 165 9.06 11.52 8.04
CA ASP A 165 9.10 11.73 9.49
C ASP A 165 8.54 13.08 9.96
N ASP A 166 8.82 14.17 9.24
CA ASP A 166 8.28 15.51 9.55
C ASP A 166 6.76 15.52 9.55
N PHE A 167 6.16 14.77 8.61
CA PHE A 167 4.70 14.59 8.60
C PHE A 167 4.23 13.75 9.78
N ILE A 168 4.96 12.70 10.18
CA ILE A 168 4.61 11.89 11.35
C ILE A 168 4.66 12.73 12.62
N SER A 169 5.76 13.45 12.84
CA SER A 169 6.04 14.20 14.07
C SER A 169 5.00 15.29 14.31
N THR A 170 4.68 16.07 13.26
CA THR A 170 3.62 17.08 13.28
C THR A 170 2.23 16.44 13.44
N SER A 171 1.92 15.42 12.63
CA SER A 171 0.60 14.77 12.65
C SER A 171 0.23 14.16 13.99
N LEU A 172 1.18 13.71 14.80
CA LEU A 172 0.86 13.10 16.10
C LEU A 172 0.16 14.08 17.05
N LEU A 173 0.48 15.37 16.97
CA LEU A 173 -0.07 16.44 17.81
C LEU A 173 -1.32 17.10 17.22
N GLU A 174 -1.55 16.94 15.91
CA GLU A 174 -2.62 17.62 15.18
C GLU A 174 -4.00 16.96 15.28
N GLU A 175 -5.04 17.75 15.00
CA GLU A 175 -6.41 17.26 14.83
C GLU A 175 -6.56 16.46 13.53
N MET A 176 -7.45 15.45 13.53
CA MET A 176 -7.60 14.54 12.37
C MET A 176 -7.95 15.24 11.06
N ASN A 177 -8.63 16.38 11.11
CA ASN A 177 -8.97 17.16 9.90
C ASN A 177 -7.75 17.88 9.32
N THR A 178 -6.88 18.45 10.16
CA THR A 178 -5.62 19.07 9.73
C THR A 178 -4.75 18.04 9.02
N ILE A 179 -4.61 16.86 9.63
CA ILE A 179 -3.82 15.76 9.07
C ILE A 179 -4.39 15.34 7.70
N ARG A 180 -5.71 15.12 7.62
CA ARG A 180 -6.37 14.78 6.35
C ARG A 180 -6.15 15.84 5.28
N ASN A 181 -6.18 17.12 5.63
CA ASN A 181 -5.92 18.18 4.66
C ASN A 181 -4.50 18.09 4.10
N SER A 182 -3.50 17.88 4.95
CA SER A 182 -2.11 17.70 4.52
C SER A 182 -1.92 16.48 3.61
N LEU A 183 -2.64 15.37 3.84
CA LEU A 183 -2.61 14.20 2.93
C LEU A 183 -2.92 14.59 1.48
N TYR A 184 -3.80 15.57 1.28
CA TYR A 184 -4.28 15.98 -0.03
C TYR A 184 -3.58 17.23 -0.61
N LYS A 185 -2.74 17.92 0.16
CA LYS A 185 -2.13 19.19 -0.26
C LYS A 185 -0.61 19.14 -0.31
N ASP A 186 -0.01 18.30 0.53
CA ASP A 186 1.43 18.34 0.79
C ASP A 186 2.11 17.07 0.25
N ASP A 187 3.35 17.20 -0.21
CA ASP A 187 4.18 16.05 -0.56
C ASP A 187 4.82 15.43 0.70
N VAL A 188 4.07 14.54 1.33
CA VAL A 188 4.40 13.96 2.65
C VAL A 188 4.77 12.48 2.61
N PHE A 189 4.95 11.90 1.42
CA PHE A 189 5.14 10.46 1.24
C PHE A 189 6.34 10.11 0.36
N PHE A 190 7.17 9.14 0.78
CA PHE A 190 8.31 8.69 -0.03
C PHE A 190 7.90 7.86 -1.27
N ASN A 191 6.79 7.14 -1.19
CA ASN A 191 6.40 6.14 -2.18
C ASN A 191 5.10 6.52 -2.95
N TYR A 192 4.85 7.81 -3.12
CA TYR A 192 3.62 8.34 -3.72
C TYR A 192 3.83 9.00 -5.10
N LYS A 193 5.05 8.98 -5.65
CA LYS A 193 5.29 9.42 -7.03
C LYS A 193 4.43 8.63 -8.04
N LEU A 194 4.07 9.28 -9.15
CA LEU A 194 3.12 8.76 -10.15
C LEU A 194 3.45 7.34 -10.65
N GLY A 195 4.72 7.05 -10.93
CA GLY A 195 5.17 5.71 -11.34
C GLY A 195 4.95 4.65 -10.26
N PHE A 196 5.18 4.98 -8.98
CA PHE A 196 4.87 4.07 -7.88
C PHE A 196 3.37 3.82 -7.76
N LEU A 197 2.55 4.87 -7.86
CA LEU A 197 1.09 4.76 -7.88
C LEU A 197 0.60 3.89 -9.04
N GLN A 198 1.15 4.08 -10.24
CA GLN A 198 0.86 3.25 -11.41
C GLN A 198 1.07 1.77 -11.08
N ASN A 199 2.20 1.41 -10.48
CA ASN A 199 2.48 0.01 -10.12
C ASN A 199 1.57 -0.51 -8.99
N TYR A 200 1.19 0.30 -8.01
CA TYR A 200 0.18 -0.11 -7.02
C TYR A 200 -1.16 -0.42 -7.68
N PHE A 201 -1.64 0.47 -8.55
CA PHE A 201 -2.91 0.30 -9.24
C PHE A 201 -2.89 -0.87 -10.22
N GLN A 202 -1.81 -1.06 -10.99
CA GLN A 202 -1.64 -2.23 -11.87
C GLN A 202 -1.77 -3.54 -11.10
N LYS A 203 -1.09 -3.65 -9.94
CA LYS A 203 -1.16 -4.86 -9.11
C LYS A 203 -2.56 -5.09 -8.55
N ILE A 204 -3.19 -4.07 -7.99
CA ILE A 204 -4.56 -4.17 -7.46
C ILE A 204 -5.55 -4.55 -8.56
N ASN A 205 -5.48 -3.87 -9.71
CA ASN A 205 -6.33 -4.11 -10.87
C ASN A 205 -6.20 -5.56 -11.38
N SER A 206 -4.96 -6.08 -11.49
CA SER A 206 -4.69 -7.48 -11.87
C SER A 206 -5.31 -8.46 -10.88
N LEU A 207 -5.19 -8.21 -9.57
CA LEU A 207 -5.75 -9.07 -8.53
C LEU A 207 -7.29 -9.05 -8.52
N LEU A 208 -7.91 -7.88 -8.67
CA LEU A 208 -9.36 -7.74 -8.70
C LEU A 208 -9.97 -8.41 -9.93
N LYS A 209 -9.31 -8.30 -11.11
CA LYS A 209 -9.73 -9.01 -12.32
C LYS A 209 -9.68 -10.53 -12.19
N LYS A 210 -8.68 -11.03 -11.46
CA LYS A 210 -8.52 -12.47 -11.17
C LYS A 210 -9.31 -12.94 -9.95
N GLU A 211 -9.98 -12.03 -9.26
CA GLU A 211 -10.66 -12.28 -7.97
C GLU A 211 -9.75 -12.94 -6.92
N GLN A 212 -8.46 -12.57 -6.96
CA GLN A 212 -7.46 -13.15 -6.08
C GLN A 212 -7.32 -12.35 -4.80
N ILE A 213 -7.44 -13.07 -3.68
CA ILE A 213 -7.13 -12.53 -2.36
C ILE A 213 -5.63 -12.35 -2.25
N TYR A 214 -5.25 -11.22 -1.69
CA TYR A 214 -3.87 -10.83 -1.53
C TYR A 214 -3.70 -10.18 -0.16
N TRP A 215 -2.84 -10.76 0.67
CA TRP A 215 -2.62 -10.31 2.04
C TRP A 215 -1.37 -9.47 2.18
N MET A 216 -1.24 -8.62 3.21
CA MET A 216 -0.06 -7.75 3.30
C MET A 216 1.10 -8.19 4.16
N TYR A 217 0.84 -9.11 5.08
CA TYR A 217 1.76 -9.44 6.16
C TYR A 217 2.41 -10.81 5.99
N GLU A 218 2.86 -11.16 4.79
CA GLU A 218 3.53 -12.44 4.60
C GLU A 218 4.66 -12.41 3.58
N ASP A 219 5.46 -13.47 3.63
CA ASP A 219 6.80 -13.56 3.04
C ASP A 219 6.81 -14.62 1.95
N ASP A 220 7.20 -14.24 0.73
CA ASP A 220 7.38 -15.20 -0.37
C ASP A 220 8.26 -14.64 -1.50
N PHE A 221 8.33 -15.41 -2.58
CA PHE A 221 8.77 -14.93 -3.87
C PHE A 221 8.06 -15.67 -5.02
N LEU A 222 8.02 -15.04 -6.19
CA LEU A 222 7.59 -15.64 -7.44
C LEU A 222 8.78 -16.23 -8.21
N PRO A 223 8.56 -17.22 -9.12
CA PRO A 223 9.62 -17.77 -9.97
C PRO A 223 10.37 -16.73 -10.80
N GLU A 224 9.74 -15.59 -11.10
CA GLU A 224 10.34 -14.47 -11.81
C GLU A 224 11.56 -13.87 -11.07
N LEU A 225 11.66 -14.04 -9.75
CA LEU A 225 12.78 -13.55 -8.94
C LEU A 225 14.15 -14.03 -9.43
N LYS A 226 14.21 -15.18 -10.11
CA LYS A 226 15.45 -15.70 -10.72
C LYS A 226 16.07 -14.77 -11.76
N LYS A 227 15.29 -13.86 -12.36
CA LYS A 227 15.80 -12.88 -13.33
C LYS A 227 16.87 -11.96 -12.72
N LEU A 228 16.80 -11.68 -11.41
CA LEU A 228 17.81 -10.89 -10.69
C LEU A 228 19.21 -11.51 -10.66
N VAL A 229 19.38 -12.76 -11.10
CA VAL A 229 20.72 -13.34 -11.31
C VAL A 229 21.48 -12.57 -12.40
N ASN A 230 20.77 -12.13 -13.43
CA ASN A 230 21.34 -11.48 -14.62
C ASN A 230 20.97 -10.00 -14.70
N GLU A 231 19.76 -9.66 -14.27
CA GLU A 231 19.22 -8.32 -14.33
C GLU A 231 19.61 -7.49 -13.09
N LYS A 232 19.65 -6.18 -13.29
CA LYS A 232 20.06 -5.23 -12.27
C LYS A 232 18.87 -4.89 -11.37
N LEU A 233 19.10 -4.88 -10.05
CA LEU A 233 18.14 -4.41 -9.05
C LEU A 233 18.35 -2.91 -8.77
N TYR A 234 17.33 -2.10 -9.02
CA TYR A 234 17.37 -0.66 -8.74
C TYR A 234 16.93 -0.36 -7.31
N ILE A 235 17.69 0.48 -6.61
CA ILE A 235 17.45 0.86 -5.22
C ILE A 235 17.12 2.35 -5.18
N PRO A 236 15.89 2.74 -4.84
CA PRO A 236 15.54 4.15 -4.77
C PRO A 236 16.29 4.86 -3.63
N SER A 237 16.73 6.09 -3.90
CA SER A 237 17.51 6.93 -3.00
C SER A 237 16.87 7.15 -1.62
N TYR A 238 15.54 7.20 -1.50
CA TYR A 238 14.90 7.33 -0.17
C TYR A 238 15.23 6.17 0.78
N MET A 239 15.68 5.02 0.27
CA MET A 239 16.09 3.91 1.13
C MET A 239 17.41 4.17 1.89
N ALA A 240 18.20 5.15 1.44
CA ALA A 240 19.43 5.56 2.13
C ALA A 240 19.13 6.30 3.43
N ILE A 241 17.93 6.87 3.57
CA ILE A 241 17.47 7.60 4.75
C ILE A 241 17.35 6.64 5.95
N LYS A 242 18.11 6.91 7.02
CA LYS A 242 18.01 6.19 8.29
C LYS A 242 17.05 6.88 9.22
N TYR A 243 16.09 6.14 9.77
CA TYR A 243 15.28 6.63 10.87
C TYR A 243 15.92 6.37 12.21
N ASN A 244 16.00 7.41 13.03
CA ASN A 244 16.38 7.31 14.42
C ASN A 244 15.12 7.24 15.30
N GLY A 245 14.83 6.05 15.82
CA GLY A 245 13.70 5.85 16.71
C GLY A 245 13.79 6.55 18.07
N TRP A 246 14.97 7.05 18.45
CA TRP A 246 15.15 7.82 19.69
C TRP A 246 14.77 9.29 19.51
N THR A 247 15.22 9.92 18.41
CA THR A 247 14.88 11.33 18.10
C THR A 247 13.57 11.44 17.33
N SER A 248 13.04 10.33 16.82
CA SER A 248 11.88 10.27 15.93
C SER A 248 12.06 11.10 14.65
N GLN A 249 13.29 11.11 14.13
CA GLN A 249 13.69 11.85 12.94
C GLN A 249 14.38 10.94 11.93
N ASP A 250 14.12 11.20 10.66
CA ASP A 250 14.87 10.71 9.52
C ASP A 250 16.21 11.48 9.48
N GLY A 251 17.28 10.75 9.18
CA GLY A 251 18.60 11.33 8.93
C GLY A 251 18.72 11.83 7.49
N GLU A 252 19.87 12.41 7.18
CA GLU A 252 20.20 12.76 5.80
C GLU A 252 20.35 11.50 4.92
N VAL A 253 20.23 11.70 3.61
CA VAL A 253 20.52 10.67 2.61
C VAL A 253 22.00 10.29 2.74
N ASP A 254 22.26 9.03 3.08
CA ASP A 254 23.59 8.49 3.33
C ASP A 254 23.79 7.24 2.46
N ASP A 255 24.35 7.41 1.26
CA ASP A 255 24.56 6.30 0.32
C ASP A 255 25.52 5.24 0.88
N GLU A 256 26.46 5.60 1.75
CA GLU A 256 27.35 4.65 2.43
C GLU A 256 26.55 3.64 3.27
N ASN A 257 25.37 4.04 3.76
CA ASN A 257 24.45 3.13 4.41
C ASN A 257 23.94 2.04 3.47
N ILE A 258 23.52 2.42 2.27
CA ILE A 258 23.05 1.46 1.27
C ILE A 258 24.18 0.55 0.88
N GLU A 259 25.38 1.09 0.60
CA GLU A 259 26.56 0.29 0.33
C GLU A 259 26.84 -0.71 1.45
N LYS A 260 26.75 -0.31 2.72
CA LYS A 260 26.93 -1.21 3.87
C LYS A 260 25.85 -2.28 3.97
N ILE A 261 24.59 -1.94 3.72
CA ILE A 261 23.45 -2.86 3.76
C ILE A 261 23.56 -3.87 2.61
N PHE A 262 23.95 -3.41 1.41
CA PHE A 262 24.04 -4.18 0.18
C PHE A 262 25.43 -4.78 -0.10
N LYS A 263 26.44 -4.54 0.74
CA LYS A 263 27.79 -5.11 0.63
C LYS A 263 27.80 -6.64 0.44
N LYS A 264 26.76 -7.32 0.93
CA LYS A 264 26.59 -8.77 0.84
C LYS A 264 25.56 -9.20 -0.21
N TYR A 265 24.98 -8.29 -0.97
CA TYR A 265 24.11 -8.64 -2.09
C TYR A 265 24.94 -9.28 -3.20
N ASN A 266 24.54 -10.45 -3.68
CA ASN A 266 25.38 -11.28 -4.55
C ASN A 266 25.27 -10.92 -6.04
N TYR A 267 24.37 -10.01 -6.39
CA TYR A 267 23.99 -9.70 -7.78
C TYR A 267 24.15 -8.22 -8.09
N LYS A 268 23.88 -7.84 -9.34
CA LYS A 268 24.00 -6.44 -9.79
C LYS A 268 22.91 -5.58 -9.15
N TYR A 269 23.30 -4.44 -8.60
CA TYR A 269 22.37 -3.41 -8.15
C TYR A 269 22.89 -2.01 -8.50
N GLU A 270 22.01 -1.03 -8.45
CA GLU A 270 22.33 0.38 -8.64
C GLU A 270 21.42 1.23 -7.74
N VAL A 271 22.01 2.19 -7.04
CA VAL A 271 21.25 3.23 -6.35
C VAL A 271 20.88 4.29 -7.39
N ILE A 272 19.59 4.65 -7.43
CA ILE A 272 19.02 5.55 -8.42
C ILE A 272 18.16 6.60 -7.71
N SER A 273 18.08 7.81 -8.25
CA SER A 273 17.20 8.84 -7.70
C SER A 273 15.73 8.42 -7.80
N ASP A 274 14.91 8.84 -6.84
CA ASP A 274 13.48 8.54 -6.83
C ASP A 274 12.77 9.10 -8.08
N GLU A 275 13.26 10.22 -8.60
CA GLU A 275 12.73 10.88 -9.79
C GLU A 275 13.09 10.12 -11.08
N GLU A 276 14.33 9.68 -11.22
CA GLU A 276 14.74 8.88 -12.36
C GLU A 276 14.00 7.53 -12.37
N LEU A 277 13.90 6.85 -11.22
CA LEU A 277 13.13 5.61 -11.12
C LEU A 277 11.66 5.83 -11.48
N ASN A 278 11.04 6.90 -10.98
CA ASN A 278 9.68 7.29 -11.34
C ASN A 278 9.52 7.44 -12.87
N ASN A 279 10.43 8.17 -13.52
CA ASN A 279 10.38 8.40 -14.96
C ASN A 279 10.56 7.10 -15.76
N LYS A 280 11.46 6.20 -15.32
CA LYS A 280 11.61 4.87 -15.94
C LYS A 280 10.33 4.06 -15.88
N ILE A 281 9.62 4.08 -14.74
CA ILE A 281 8.33 3.40 -14.58
C ILE A 281 7.27 4.01 -15.52
N LEU A 282 7.18 5.35 -15.56
CA LEU A 282 6.22 6.06 -16.41
C LEU A 282 6.49 5.85 -17.91
N ASN A 283 7.76 5.70 -18.29
CA ASN A 283 8.18 5.37 -19.65
C ASN A 283 7.98 3.89 -20.02
N ASN A 284 7.37 3.10 -19.13
CA ASN A 284 7.09 1.68 -19.34
C ASN A 284 8.36 0.85 -19.57
N GLU A 285 9.51 1.29 -19.03
CA GLU A 285 10.75 0.51 -19.02
C GLU A 285 10.56 -0.72 -18.13
N GLU A 286 11.03 -1.89 -18.58
CA GLU A 286 11.02 -3.11 -17.79
C GLU A 286 12.31 -3.21 -16.97
N LEU A 287 12.17 -3.04 -15.65
CA LEU A 287 13.25 -3.16 -14.68
C LEU A 287 12.71 -3.73 -13.36
N TYR A 288 13.62 -4.14 -12.48
CA TYR A 288 13.29 -4.54 -11.12
C TYR A 288 13.80 -3.52 -10.14
N TYR A 289 12.92 -3.06 -9.25
CA TYR A 289 13.32 -2.11 -8.21
C TYR A 289 12.87 -2.56 -6.83
N LEU A 290 13.60 -2.11 -5.82
CA LEU A 290 13.17 -2.29 -4.44
C LEU A 290 12.15 -1.24 -4.04
N ARG A 291 11.10 -1.70 -3.37
CA ARG A 291 10.15 -0.83 -2.69
C ARG A 291 10.21 -1.13 -1.20
N TYR A 292 10.54 -0.11 -0.43
CA TYR A 292 10.58 -0.17 1.02
C TYR A 292 9.53 0.74 1.63
N VAL A 293 8.74 0.20 2.55
CA VAL A 293 7.73 0.98 3.27
C VAL A 293 7.79 0.68 4.75
N ARG A 294 7.94 1.75 5.53
CA ARG A 294 7.84 1.73 6.98
C ARG A 294 6.46 2.23 7.40
N MET A 295 5.79 1.43 8.22
CA MET A 295 4.54 1.79 8.87
C MET A 295 4.68 1.51 10.36
N ASN A 296 5.13 2.51 11.12
CA ASN A 296 5.53 2.36 12.53
C ASN A 296 6.64 1.29 12.66
N ALA A 297 6.43 0.25 13.45
CA ALA A 297 7.36 -0.87 13.62
C ALA A 297 7.26 -1.95 12.52
N GLU A 298 6.28 -1.80 11.61
CA GLU A 298 6.08 -2.69 10.47
C GLU A 298 6.89 -2.20 9.27
N ARG A 299 7.55 -3.11 8.58
CA ARG A 299 8.38 -2.82 7.42
C ARG A 299 8.06 -3.79 6.30
N PHE A 300 7.94 -3.29 5.09
CA PHE A 300 7.67 -4.08 3.89
C PHE A 300 8.82 -3.85 2.93
N LEU A 301 9.58 -4.90 2.64
CA LEU A 301 10.63 -4.89 1.63
C LEU A 301 10.17 -5.73 0.44
N GLN A 302 10.20 -5.16 -0.75
CA GLN A 302 9.64 -5.77 -1.95
C GLN A 302 10.55 -5.60 -3.14
N VAL A 303 10.55 -6.58 -4.05
CA VAL A 303 11.04 -6.39 -5.43
C VAL A 303 9.83 -6.28 -6.34
N VAL A 304 9.78 -5.22 -7.15
CA VAL A 304 8.66 -4.93 -8.04
C VAL A 304 9.16 -4.91 -9.49
N ASN A 305 8.42 -5.56 -10.39
CA ASN A 305 8.58 -5.40 -11.84
C ASN A 305 7.91 -4.08 -12.25
N SER A 306 8.68 -3.09 -12.69
CA SER A 306 8.21 -1.73 -13.00
C SER A 306 7.16 -1.65 -14.11
N LYS A 307 7.16 -2.61 -15.03
CA LYS A 307 6.26 -2.60 -16.19
C LYS A 307 4.87 -3.11 -15.84
N THR A 308 4.80 -4.09 -14.95
CA THR A 308 3.56 -4.79 -14.59
C THR A 308 3.03 -4.43 -13.21
N GLY A 309 3.85 -3.82 -12.35
CA GLY A 309 3.57 -3.63 -10.93
C GLY A 309 3.60 -4.93 -10.12
N GLU A 310 3.95 -6.07 -10.73
CA GLU A 310 3.98 -7.36 -10.06
C GLU A 310 5.07 -7.39 -8.99
N ILE A 311 4.75 -7.99 -7.85
CA ILE A 311 5.64 -8.02 -6.68
C ILE A 311 6.22 -9.41 -6.59
N ILE A 312 7.46 -9.53 -7.08
CA ILE A 312 8.11 -10.84 -7.30
C ILE A 312 8.87 -11.33 -6.07
N TYR A 313 9.08 -10.45 -5.08
CA TYR A 313 9.57 -10.80 -3.75
C TYR A 313 8.93 -9.88 -2.73
N ARG A 314 8.70 -10.43 -1.54
CA ARG A 314 8.20 -9.68 -0.39
C ARG A 314 8.78 -10.22 0.90
N ASN A 315 8.97 -9.31 1.82
CA ASN A 315 9.38 -9.60 3.18
C ASN A 315 8.70 -8.61 4.11
N TYR A 316 7.85 -9.13 4.99
CA TYR A 316 7.21 -8.41 6.07
C TYR A 316 8.04 -8.54 7.35
N ILE A 317 8.66 -7.43 7.73
CA ILE A 317 9.63 -7.38 8.81
C ILE A 317 9.01 -6.64 10.00
N THR A 318 9.02 -7.29 11.16
CA THR A 318 8.57 -6.71 12.44
C THR A 318 9.72 -6.58 13.43
N GLY A 319 9.49 -5.86 14.53
CA GLY A 319 10.43 -5.74 15.66
C GLY A 319 10.83 -4.29 15.97
N MET A 320 11.76 -4.12 16.90
CA MET A 320 12.15 -2.80 17.45
C MET A 320 13.00 -1.92 16.53
N SER A 321 13.25 -2.35 15.28
CA SER A 321 14.08 -1.59 14.35
C SER A 321 13.21 -0.96 13.27
N TYR A 322 13.59 0.24 12.85
CA TYR A 322 12.86 1.02 11.84
C TYR A 322 13.54 1.04 10.48
N ASN A 323 14.70 0.38 10.34
CA ASN A 323 15.55 0.42 9.16
C ASN A 323 15.75 -0.98 8.58
N ILE A 324 16.01 -1.08 7.28
CA ILE A 324 16.48 -2.31 6.65
C ILE A 324 17.90 -2.64 7.15
N LYS A 325 18.20 -3.94 7.28
CA LYS A 325 19.50 -4.45 7.73
C LYS A 325 20.07 -5.40 6.72
N SER A 326 21.39 -5.63 6.77
CA SER A 326 22.07 -6.60 5.90
C SER A 326 21.49 -8.03 6.00
N LYS A 327 20.83 -8.39 7.12
CA LYS A 327 20.14 -9.68 7.25
C LYS A 327 18.92 -9.80 6.33
N ASP A 328 18.23 -8.70 6.05
CA ASP A 328 17.05 -8.68 5.18
C ASP A 328 17.48 -8.81 3.71
N ILE A 329 18.65 -8.25 3.36
CA ILE A 329 19.31 -8.44 2.04
C ILE A 329 19.86 -9.86 1.88
N LYS A 330 20.40 -10.44 2.95
CA LYS A 330 20.80 -11.85 2.94
C LYS A 330 19.60 -12.76 2.62
N GLU A 331 18.44 -12.48 3.20
CA GLU A 331 17.23 -13.24 2.90
C GLU A 331 16.82 -13.12 1.42
N LEU A 332 16.90 -11.92 0.84
CA LEU A 332 16.66 -11.73 -0.59
C LEU A 332 17.63 -12.57 -1.45
N ASN A 333 18.93 -12.58 -1.16
CA ASN A 333 19.89 -13.45 -1.85
C ASN A 333 19.49 -14.93 -1.78
N ASP A 334 19.09 -15.40 -0.59
CA ASP A 334 18.71 -16.79 -0.38
C ASP A 334 17.45 -17.14 -1.20
N LYS A 335 16.49 -16.22 -1.34
CA LYS A 335 15.31 -16.42 -2.20
C LYS A 335 15.67 -16.40 -3.69
N ILE A 336 16.53 -15.50 -4.15
CA ILE A 336 16.99 -15.48 -5.56
C ILE A 336 17.69 -16.80 -5.91
N LYS A 337 18.59 -17.27 -5.04
CA LYS A 337 19.26 -18.56 -5.20
C LYS A 337 18.27 -19.72 -5.21
N LYS A 338 17.24 -19.68 -4.38
CA LYS A 338 16.18 -20.71 -4.35
C LYS A 338 15.32 -20.70 -5.62
N ALA A 339 14.98 -19.53 -6.16
CA ALA A 339 14.20 -19.40 -7.40
C ALA A 339 14.98 -19.84 -8.65
N SER A 340 16.31 -19.91 -8.55
CA SER A 340 17.22 -20.27 -9.65
C SER A 340 17.59 -21.76 -9.68
N LYS A 341 17.14 -22.54 -8.69
CA LYS A 341 17.21 -24.00 -8.68
C LYS A 341 15.92 -24.56 -9.23
#